data_AF-U5NB63-F1
#
_entry.id   AF-U5NB63-F1
#
_cell.length_a   1.000
_cell.length_b   1.000
_cell.length_c   1.000
_cell.angle_alpha   90.00
_cell.angle_beta   90.00
_cell.angle_gamma   90.00
#
_symmetry.space_group_name_H-M   'P 1'
#
loop_
_entity.id
_entity.type
_entity.pdbx_description
1 polymer ?
#
loop_
_entity_poly.entity_id
_entity_poly.type
_entity_poly.pdbx_seq_one_letter_code
_entity_poly.pdbx_strand_id
1 'polypeptide(L)'
;MKQSRQLLFICLSFLRSRWLALRMSWRTLCVCSAFMVWAAVAETHAPSAEQSLTQQWLAAQTQQMAVENLRLDVEVGALDPRLRLAPCNRVEPYVPPGNRLWGRTRVGLRCVEGATRWNVFLPVTVRAWGSAWVIKGRVASGTVLGPDDAMLAEVDWAANDSPVLATQDQWLGLTTTRPLETGQALRRNMVKASQVFAAGAEVRVRAMGRGFVVTTSAQALSAGVVGQSARVRTTNGNILTGIVQPDRSVGVTL
;
A
#
# COMPACT_ATOMS: atom_id res chain seq x y z
N MET A 1 -92.58 1.38 -5.90
CA MET A 1 -93.64 1.46 -4.86
C MET A 1 -93.76 0.09 -4.22
N LYS A 2 -93.18 -0.07 -3.03
CA LYS A 2 -93.90 -0.25 -1.74
C LYS A 2 -94.25 -1.71 -1.47
N GLN A 3 -93.33 -2.42 -0.81
CA GLN A 3 -93.58 -3.24 0.40
C GLN A 3 -92.28 -4.00 0.70
N SER A 4 -91.47 -3.47 1.61
CA SER A 4 -91.56 -3.74 3.06
C SER A 4 -90.60 -4.88 3.41
N ARG A 5 -89.32 -4.61 3.72
CA ARG A 5 -88.89 -4.00 4.99
C ARG A 5 -89.77 -4.47 6.15
N GLN A 6 -89.66 -5.74 6.57
CA GLN A 6 -90.10 -6.14 7.92
C GLN A 6 -89.66 -7.52 8.44
N LEU A 7 -88.65 -8.16 7.86
CA LEU A 7 -88.04 -9.37 8.44
C LEU A 7 -86.54 -9.17 8.72
N LEU A 8 -86.20 -7.94 9.08
CA LEU A 8 -85.05 -7.63 9.93
C LEU A 8 -85.55 -7.72 11.37
N PHE A 9 -84.76 -8.33 12.26
CA PHE A 9 -84.96 -8.52 13.70
C PHE A 9 -85.75 -9.79 14.09
N ILE A 10 -85.21 -10.50 15.09
CA ILE A 10 -85.76 -11.70 15.74
C ILE A 10 -85.42 -13.03 15.05
N CYS A 11 -84.13 -13.29 14.86
CA CYS A 11 -83.52 -14.49 15.45
C CYS A 11 -82.02 -14.29 15.70
N LEU A 12 -81.64 -13.07 16.10
CA LEU A 12 -80.39 -12.79 16.81
C LEU A 12 -80.62 -13.13 18.28
N SER A 13 -80.32 -14.36 18.71
CA SER A 13 -80.08 -14.65 20.15
C SER A 13 -79.74 -16.10 20.49
N PHE A 14 -79.76 -17.05 19.54
CA PHE A 14 -79.39 -18.44 19.84
C PHE A 14 -78.10 -18.86 19.13
N LEU A 15 -77.04 -18.95 19.94
CA LEU A 15 -75.76 -19.66 19.73
C LEU A 15 -74.84 -19.07 18.64
N ARG A 16 -73.96 -18.08 18.83
CA ARG A 16 -73.20 -17.59 20.00
C ARG A 16 -72.58 -18.64 20.92
N SER A 17 -72.23 -19.83 20.42
CA SER A 17 -71.23 -20.72 21.06
C SER A 17 -70.92 -21.94 20.20
N ARG A 18 -70.21 -21.72 19.08
CA ARG A 18 -69.47 -22.74 18.30
C ARG A 18 -68.49 -22.10 17.30
N TRP A 19 -68.34 -20.78 17.41
CA TRP A 19 -67.25 -19.99 16.88
C TRP A 19 -66.05 -20.21 17.80
N LEU A 20 -65.21 -21.21 17.55
CA LEU A 20 -63.76 -21.14 17.87
C LEU A 20 -62.95 -22.36 17.39
N ALA A 21 -63.56 -23.46 16.92
CA ALA A 21 -62.83 -24.70 16.69
C ALA A 21 -62.57 -25.10 15.22
N LEU A 22 -62.98 -24.29 14.23
CA LEU A 22 -62.87 -24.72 12.81
C LEU A 22 -62.39 -23.63 11.83
N ARG A 23 -61.52 -22.73 12.29
CA ARG A 23 -60.83 -21.73 11.43
C ARG A 23 -59.34 -21.57 11.78
N MET A 24 -58.75 -22.60 12.37
CA MET A 24 -57.38 -22.55 12.90
C MET A 24 -56.46 -23.62 12.29
N SER A 25 -56.75 -24.04 11.06
CA SER A 25 -55.98 -25.07 10.34
C SER A 25 -55.64 -24.69 8.89
N TRP A 26 -55.75 -23.41 8.50
CA TRP A 26 -55.40 -22.99 7.13
C TRP A 26 -54.78 -21.59 7.00
N ARG A 27 -54.19 -21.05 8.07
CA ARG A 27 -53.40 -19.80 8.01
C ARG A 27 -51.96 -19.95 8.49
N THR A 28 -51.56 -21.16 8.90
CA THR A 28 -50.19 -21.53 9.29
C THR A 28 -49.48 -22.40 8.25
N LEU A 29 -49.87 -22.28 6.97
CA LEU A 29 -49.17 -22.96 5.85
C LEU A 29 -48.67 -22.00 4.75
N CYS A 30 -48.79 -20.69 4.93
CA CYS A 30 -48.36 -19.67 3.93
C CYS A 30 -47.25 -18.73 4.43
N VAL A 31 -46.60 -19.01 5.56
CA VAL A 31 -45.48 -18.21 6.09
C VAL A 31 -44.10 -18.84 5.80
N CYS A 32 -44.05 -20.03 5.18
CA CYS A 32 -42.77 -20.73 4.91
C CYS A 32 -42.30 -20.69 3.45
N SER A 33 -43.05 -20.11 2.50
CA SER A 33 -42.78 -20.27 1.05
C SER A 33 -42.11 -19.06 0.38
N ALA A 34 -41.69 -18.04 1.12
CA ALA A 34 -41.02 -16.85 0.55
C ALA A 34 -39.53 -16.71 0.91
N PHE A 35 -38.94 -17.67 1.64
CA PHE A 35 -37.49 -17.80 1.80
C PHE A 35 -36.96 -18.80 0.76
N MET A 36 -37.18 -18.55 -0.53
CA MET A 36 -36.31 -19.15 -1.56
C MET A 36 -34.98 -18.42 -1.49
N VAL A 37 -34.13 -18.92 -0.60
CA VAL A 37 -32.72 -18.62 -0.50
C VAL A 37 -32.11 -18.78 -1.88
N TRP A 38 -31.79 -17.66 -2.51
CA TRP A 38 -30.96 -17.61 -3.71
C TRP A 38 -29.55 -17.95 -3.25
N ALA A 39 -29.25 -19.26 -3.16
CA ALA A 39 -27.90 -19.73 -2.98
C ALA A 39 -27.15 -19.46 -4.28
N ALA A 40 -26.52 -18.29 -4.37
CA ALA A 40 -25.52 -18.02 -5.37
C ALA A 40 -24.40 -19.04 -5.16
N VAL A 41 -24.36 -20.06 -6.03
CA VAL A 41 -23.23 -20.96 -6.14
C VAL A 41 -22.04 -20.12 -6.60
N ALA A 42 -21.20 -19.70 -5.67
CA ALA A 42 -19.89 -19.20 -6.00
C ALA A 42 -19.10 -20.41 -6.56
N GLU A 43 -18.97 -20.51 -7.88
CA GLU A 43 -18.09 -21.48 -8.52
C GLU A 43 -16.64 -21.17 -8.14
N THR A 44 -16.15 -21.79 -7.06
CA THR A 44 -14.72 -21.84 -6.75
C THR A 44 -14.03 -22.69 -7.80
N HIS A 45 -13.54 -22.06 -8.86
CA HIS A 45 -12.70 -22.71 -9.86
C HIS A 45 -11.42 -23.17 -9.17
N ALA A 46 -11.16 -24.47 -9.19
CA ALA A 46 -9.91 -25.03 -8.66
C ALA A 46 -8.71 -24.45 -9.43
N PRO A 47 -7.58 -24.17 -8.76
CA PRO A 47 -6.40 -23.63 -9.43
C PRO A 47 -5.89 -24.62 -10.48
N SER A 48 -5.45 -24.12 -11.64
CA SER A 48 -4.84 -24.95 -12.67
C SER A 48 -3.50 -25.54 -12.17
N ALA A 49 -3.00 -26.57 -12.86
CA ALA A 49 -1.71 -27.18 -12.53
C ALA A 49 -0.58 -26.14 -12.59
N GLU A 50 -0.61 -25.24 -13.57
CA GLU A 50 0.35 -24.15 -13.75
C GLU A 50 0.26 -23.12 -12.62
N GLN A 51 -0.94 -22.77 -12.17
CA GLN A 51 -1.14 -21.87 -11.04
C GLN A 51 -0.59 -22.47 -9.75
N SER A 52 -0.90 -23.75 -9.49
CA SER A 52 -0.42 -24.47 -8.30
C SER A 52 1.11 -24.58 -8.28
N LEU A 53 1.72 -24.93 -9.42
CA LEU A 53 3.19 -24.95 -9.58
C LEU A 53 3.79 -23.57 -9.31
N THR A 54 3.17 -22.51 -9.84
CA THR A 54 3.64 -21.13 -9.64
C THR A 54 3.54 -20.69 -8.19
N GLN A 55 2.44 -21.03 -7.50
CA GLN A 55 2.24 -20.74 -6.08
C GLN A 55 3.32 -21.41 -5.21
N GLN A 56 3.59 -22.70 -5.43
CA GLN A 56 4.64 -23.42 -4.69
C GLN A 56 6.02 -22.83 -4.94
N TRP A 57 6.34 -22.50 -6.19
CA TRP A 57 7.61 -21.88 -6.55
C TRP A 57 7.75 -20.49 -5.91
N LEU A 58 6.70 -19.65 -5.95
CA LEU A 58 6.71 -18.33 -5.31
C LEU A 58 6.85 -18.42 -3.79
N ALA A 59 6.22 -19.40 -3.14
CA ALA A 59 6.40 -19.63 -1.71
C ALA A 59 7.89 -19.90 -1.37
N ALA A 60 8.56 -20.74 -2.17
CA ALA A 60 9.99 -20.99 -1.98
C ALA A 60 10.85 -19.74 -2.26
N GLN A 61 10.54 -18.97 -3.31
CA GLN A 61 11.27 -17.74 -3.63
C GLN A 61 11.11 -16.66 -2.55
N THR A 62 9.88 -16.45 -2.07
CA THR A 62 9.58 -15.43 -1.05
C THR A 62 10.17 -15.77 0.31
N GLN A 63 10.27 -17.05 0.67
CA GLN A 63 11.00 -17.49 1.86
C GLN A 63 12.50 -17.12 1.80
N GLN A 64 13.12 -17.22 0.63
CA GLN A 64 14.53 -16.83 0.44
C GLN A 64 14.73 -15.32 0.49
N MET A 65 13.70 -14.53 0.17
CA MET A 65 13.76 -13.06 0.23
C MET A 65 13.68 -12.51 1.65
N ALA A 66 13.34 -13.33 2.65
CA ALA A 66 13.12 -13.00 4.07
C ALA A 66 13.51 -11.56 4.44
N VAL A 67 12.58 -10.63 4.21
CA VAL A 67 12.76 -9.23 4.60
C VAL A 67 12.28 -9.14 6.04
N GLU A 68 13.22 -8.87 6.96
CA GLU A 68 12.90 -8.74 8.38
C GLU A 68 11.73 -7.77 8.58
N ASN A 69 10.76 -8.19 9.41
CA ASN A 69 9.58 -7.41 9.78
C ASN A 69 8.56 -7.13 8.67
N LEU A 70 8.60 -7.83 7.52
CA LEU A 70 7.55 -7.77 6.49
C LEU A 70 6.77 -9.09 6.40
N ARG A 71 5.43 -8.98 6.34
CA ARG A 71 4.51 -10.07 6.02
C ARG A 71 4.24 -10.06 4.52
N LEU A 72 4.75 -11.06 3.81
CA LEU A 72 4.52 -11.22 2.39
C LEU A 72 3.18 -11.91 2.14
N ASP A 73 2.40 -11.36 1.22
CA ASP A 73 1.15 -11.93 0.71
C ASP A 73 1.24 -12.04 -0.81
N VAL A 74 1.01 -13.23 -1.34
CA VAL A 74 1.25 -13.56 -2.75
C VAL A 74 -0.06 -13.97 -3.40
N GLU A 75 -0.45 -13.21 -4.42
CA GLU A 75 -1.63 -13.48 -5.21
C GLU A 75 -1.22 -13.89 -6.61
N VAL A 76 -1.69 -15.07 -7.02
CA VAL A 76 -1.37 -15.67 -8.32
C VAL A 76 -2.60 -15.58 -9.20
N GLY A 77 -2.48 -14.88 -10.33
CA GLY A 77 -3.56 -14.74 -11.29
C GLY A 77 -3.73 -15.97 -12.18
N ALA A 78 -4.56 -15.83 -13.22
CA ALA A 78 -4.83 -16.89 -14.19
C ALA A 78 -4.09 -16.66 -15.50
N LEU A 79 -3.81 -17.76 -16.21
CA LEU A 79 -3.44 -17.71 -17.62
C LEU A 79 -4.65 -17.24 -18.45
N ASP A 80 -4.39 -16.72 -19.65
CA ASP A 80 -5.45 -16.42 -20.61
C ASP A 80 -6.23 -17.72 -20.90
N PRO A 81 -7.55 -17.77 -20.64
CA PRO A 81 -8.35 -18.98 -20.85
C PRO A 81 -8.43 -19.43 -22.33
N ARG A 82 -8.04 -18.57 -23.27
CA ARG A 82 -7.94 -18.88 -24.70
C ARG A 82 -6.67 -19.63 -25.05
N LEU A 83 -5.69 -19.64 -24.16
CA LEU A 83 -4.44 -20.35 -24.34
C LEU A 83 -4.70 -21.87 -24.36
N ARG A 84 -4.09 -22.55 -25.32
CA ARG A 84 -4.12 -24.00 -25.47
C ARG A 84 -2.69 -24.50 -25.42
N LEU A 85 -2.24 -24.85 -24.22
CA LEU A 85 -0.89 -25.34 -24.00
C LEU A 85 -0.78 -26.79 -24.46
N ALA A 86 0.26 -27.10 -25.23
CA ALA A 86 0.60 -28.49 -25.53
C ALA A 86 1.04 -29.21 -24.23
N PRO A 87 0.77 -30.52 -24.09
CA PRO A 87 1.24 -31.30 -22.95
C PRO A 87 2.74 -31.14 -22.73
N CYS A 88 3.13 -30.94 -21.48
CA CYS A 88 4.51 -30.73 -21.08
C CYS A 88 4.85 -31.60 -19.87
N ASN A 89 5.95 -32.35 -19.96
CA ASN A 89 6.46 -33.19 -18.88
C ASN A 89 7.17 -32.34 -17.82
N ARG A 90 7.82 -31.25 -18.22
CA ARG A 90 8.55 -30.37 -17.31
C ARG A 90 8.37 -28.89 -17.65
N VAL A 91 7.63 -28.21 -16.77
CA VAL A 91 7.44 -26.75 -16.81
C VAL A 91 8.37 -26.12 -15.78
N GLU A 92 9.11 -25.09 -16.19
CA GLU A 92 10.00 -24.32 -15.32
C GLU A 92 9.47 -22.89 -15.15
N PRO A 93 9.12 -22.49 -13.91
CA PRO A 93 8.86 -21.10 -13.59
C PRO A 93 10.15 -20.27 -13.54
N TYR A 94 10.08 -19.01 -13.96
CA TYR A 94 11.19 -18.07 -13.87
C TYR A 94 10.72 -16.61 -13.76
N VAL A 95 11.55 -15.76 -13.14
CA VAL A 95 11.36 -14.31 -13.18
C VAL A 95 11.95 -13.77 -14.48
N PRO A 96 11.21 -13.03 -15.32
CA PRO A 96 11.77 -12.41 -16.51
C PRO A 96 12.94 -11.46 -16.16
N PRO A 97 13.97 -11.36 -17.00
CA PRO A 97 15.08 -10.44 -16.75
C PRO A 97 14.59 -9.00 -16.56
N GLY A 98 15.08 -8.33 -15.52
CA GLY A 98 14.67 -6.96 -15.16
C GLY A 98 13.38 -6.88 -14.32
N ASN A 99 12.65 -7.98 -14.15
CA ASN A 99 11.51 -8.03 -13.24
C ASN A 99 11.96 -8.38 -11.82
N ARG A 100 11.19 -7.90 -10.85
CA ARG A 100 11.30 -8.28 -9.44
C ARG A 100 10.00 -8.92 -8.96
N LEU A 101 10.09 -9.81 -7.98
CA LEU A 101 8.95 -10.41 -7.29
C LEU A 101 8.44 -9.44 -6.20
N TRP A 102 8.05 -8.24 -6.61
CA TRP A 102 7.63 -7.16 -5.73
C TRP A 102 6.54 -6.34 -6.41
N GLY A 103 5.41 -6.16 -5.74
CA GLY A 103 4.26 -5.46 -6.27
C GLY A 103 3.58 -6.26 -7.38
N ARG A 104 2.98 -5.57 -8.33
CA ARG A 104 2.38 -6.18 -9.52
C ARG A 104 3.48 -6.58 -10.51
N THR A 105 3.62 -7.88 -10.76
CA THR A 105 4.65 -8.45 -11.63
C THR A 105 4.09 -9.63 -12.42
N ARG A 106 4.98 -10.40 -13.05
CA ARG A 106 4.63 -11.62 -13.78
C ARG A 106 5.72 -12.66 -13.66
N VAL A 107 5.30 -13.92 -13.65
CA VAL A 107 6.18 -15.08 -13.69
C VAL A 107 6.06 -15.70 -15.07
N GLY A 108 7.20 -16.02 -15.69
CA GLY A 108 7.24 -16.79 -16.93
C GLY A 108 7.18 -18.28 -16.62
N LEU A 109 6.46 -19.02 -17.43
CA LEU A 109 6.37 -20.48 -17.40
C LEU A 109 6.84 -21.00 -18.75
N ARG A 110 7.90 -21.81 -18.76
CA ARG A 110 8.42 -22.41 -20.00
C ARG A 110 8.38 -23.92 -19.93
N CYS A 111 7.92 -24.55 -21.00
CA CYS A 111 8.06 -25.99 -21.17
C CYS A 111 9.47 -26.32 -21.67
N VAL A 112 10.22 -27.10 -20.89
CA VAL A 112 11.57 -27.55 -21.24
C VAL A 112 11.65 -29.05 -21.55
N GLU A 113 10.53 -29.78 -21.40
CA GLU A 113 10.44 -31.18 -21.76
C GLU A 113 9.02 -31.51 -22.24
N GLY A 114 8.85 -31.75 -23.54
CA GLY A 114 7.56 -31.95 -24.17
C GLY A 114 7.66 -31.89 -25.70
N ALA A 115 6.62 -32.35 -26.39
CA ALA A 115 6.59 -32.40 -27.87
C ALA A 115 6.65 -31.01 -28.52
N THR A 116 6.13 -29.98 -27.83
CA THR A 116 6.18 -28.60 -28.28
C THR A 116 6.65 -27.69 -27.15
N ARG A 117 7.69 -26.90 -27.41
CA ARG A 117 8.17 -25.86 -26.50
C ARG A 117 7.18 -24.70 -26.50
N TRP A 118 6.84 -24.20 -25.33
CA TRP A 118 6.03 -23.00 -25.17
C TRP A 118 6.55 -22.15 -24.01
N ASN A 119 6.22 -20.86 -24.05
CA ASN A 119 6.55 -19.90 -23.01
C ASN A 119 5.37 -18.94 -22.82
N VAL A 120 4.84 -18.89 -21.61
CA VAL A 120 3.67 -18.08 -21.26
C VAL A 120 3.91 -17.35 -19.95
N PHE A 121 3.05 -16.38 -19.65
CA PHE A 121 3.25 -15.53 -18.49
C PHE A 121 2.00 -15.46 -17.64
N LEU A 122 2.21 -15.60 -16.35
CA LEU A 122 1.18 -15.54 -15.34
C LEU A 122 1.30 -14.21 -14.59
N PRO A 123 0.23 -13.41 -14.48
CA PRO A 123 0.24 -12.23 -13.63
C PRO A 123 0.32 -12.65 -12.16
N VAL A 124 1.16 -11.96 -11.39
CA VAL A 124 1.37 -12.22 -9.97
C VAL A 124 1.45 -10.90 -9.23
N THR A 125 0.84 -10.81 -8.05
CA THR A 125 0.98 -9.66 -7.16
C THR A 125 1.63 -10.11 -5.86
N VAL A 126 2.79 -9.54 -5.54
CA VAL A 126 3.48 -9.76 -4.26
C VAL A 126 3.30 -8.51 -3.41
N ARG A 127 2.45 -8.59 -2.39
CA ARG A 127 2.23 -7.53 -1.40
C ARG A 127 3.17 -7.76 -0.21
N ALA A 128 3.73 -6.68 0.33
CA ALA A 128 4.66 -6.74 1.45
C ALA A 128 4.17 -5.81 2.55
N TRP A 129 3.41 -6.38 3.50
CA TRP A 129 2.82 -5.64 4.61
C TRP A 129 3.83 -5.41 5.71
N GLY A 130 3.98 -4.16 6.14
CA GLY A 130 4.86 -3.81 7.26
C GLY A 130 4.59 -2.43 7.79
N SER A 131 5.12 -2.16 8.98
CA SER A 131 5.04 -0.83 9.61
C SER A 131 5.85 0.19 8.82
N ALA A 132 5.27 1.36 8.58
CA ALA A 132 5.89 2.47 7.85
C ALA A 132 5.38 3.81 8.35
N TRP A 133 6.13 4.87 8.08
CA TRP A 133 5.66 6.23 8.31
C TRP A 133 4.67 6.65 7.23
N VAL A 134 3.46 7.04 7.65
CA VAL A 134 2.42 7.61 6.80
C VAL A 134 2.16 9.05 7.19
N ILE A 135 1.86 9.88 6.20
CA ILE A 135 1.53 11.29 6.39
C ILE A 135 0.24 11.44 7.20
N LYS A 136 0.26 12.28 8.24
CA LYS A 136 -0.87 12.49 9.17
C LYS A 136 -1.87 13.52 8.65
N GLY A 137 -1.40 14.56 7.96
CA GLY A 137 -2.20 15.68 7.46
C GLY A 137 -1.81 16.09 6.04
N ARG A 138 -2.48 17.08 5.47
CA ARG A 138 -2.02 17.65 4.19
C ARG A 138 -0.70 18.39 4.38
N VAL A 139 0.28 18.08 3.54
CA VAL A 139 1.59 18.74 3.53
C VAL A 139 1.81 19.35 2.16
N ALA A 140 2.10 20.65 2.09
CA ALA A 140 2.38 21.33 0.84
C ALA A 140 3.72 20.87 0.24
N SER A 141 3.94 21.15 -1.05
CA SER A 141 5.27 20.99 -1.65
C SER A 141 6.23 22.04 -1.09
N GLY A 142 7.49 21.67 -0.87
CA GLY A 142 8.50 22.57 -0.33
C GLY A 142 8.50 22.67 1.20
N THR A 143 7.60 21.95 1.89
CA THR A 143 7.56 21.91 3.36
C THR A 143 8.65 21.00 3.91
N VAL A 144 9.33 21.42 4.97
CA VAL A 144 10.28 20.59 5.72
C VAL A 144 9.50 19.71 6.71
N LEU A 145 9.70 18.40 6.66
CA LEU A 145 9.00 17.45 7.52
C LEU A 145 9.55 17.46 8.95
N GLY A 146 8.65 17.63 9.91
CA GLY A 146 8.89 17.53 11.35
C GLY A 146 8.33 16.25 11.97
N PRO A 147 8.63 15.95 13.24
CA PRO A 147 8.27 14.69 13.88
C PRO A 147 6.75 14.43 13.95
N ASP A 148 5.93 15.48 13.93
CA ASP A 148 4.47 15.40 14.05
C ASP A 148 3.73 15.23 12.70
N ASP A 149 4.45 15.33 11.57
CA ASP A 149 3.87 15.28 10.22
C ASP A 149 3.53 13.85 9.77
N ALA A 150 4.11 12.85 10.43
CA ALA A 150 3.91 11.44 10.11
C ALA A 150 3.63 10.60 11.35
N MET A 151 2.98 9.45 11.14
CA MET A 151 2.74 8.45 12.16
C MET A 151 3.01 7.05 11.60
N LEU A 152 3.26 6.09 12.47
CA LEU A 152 3.42 4.69 12.05
C LEU A 152 2.07 4.07 11.71
N ALA A 153 2.01 3.37 10.59
CA ALA A 153 0.87 2.55 10.19
C ALA A 153 1.34 1.33 9.37
N GLU A 154 0.53 0.26 9.35
CA GLU A 154 0.78 -0.87 8.47
C GLU A 154 0.40 -0.49 7.03
N VAL A 155 1.33 -0.69 6.09
CA VAL A 155 1.12 -0.40 4.66
C VAL A 155 1.70 -1.50 3.79
N ASP A 156 1.24 -1.58 2.54
CA ASP A 156 1.89 -2.38 1.52
C ASP A 156 3.11 -1.62 0.96
N TRP A 157 4.29 -2.06 1.35
CA TRP A 157 5.56 -1.52 0.86
C TRP A 157 5.71 -1.72 -0.65
N ALA A 158 5.08 -2.78 -1.17
CA ALA A 158 5.13 -3.18 -2.56
C ALA A 158 4.09 -2.52 -3.47
N ALA A 159 3.22 -1.69 -2.90
CA ALA A 159 2.24 -0.90 -3.65
C ALA A 159 2.87 0.14 -4.61
N ASN A 160 4.14 0.51 -4.41
CA ASN A 160 4.84 1.45 -5.28
C ASN A 160 6.32 1.07 -5.46
N ASP A 161 6.90 1.51 -6.58
CA ASP A 161 8.29 1.21 -6.87
C ASP A 161 9.30 1.93 -5.98
N SER A 162 8.96 3.14 -5.53
CA SER A 162 9.81 3.91 -4.64
C SER A 162 9.80 3.31 -3.23
N PRO A 163 10.98 3.04 -2.63
CA PRO A 163 11.05 2.43 -1.31
C PRO A 163 10.46 3.35 -0.24
N VAL A 164 9.82 2.72 0.74
CA VAL A 164 9.32 3.38 1.95
C VAL A 164 10.50 3.83 2.81
N LEU A 165 10.34 4.98 3.46
CA LEU A 165 11.27 5.48 4.47
C LEU A 165 10.85 4.91 5.83
N ALA A 166 11.48 3.80 6.22
CA ALA A 166 11.02 2.96 7.32
C ALA A 166 11.36 3.53 8.71
N THR A 167 12.48 4.23 8.82
CA THR A 167 12.98 4.80 10.08
C THR A 167 12.88 6.33 10.05
N GLN A 168 12.74 6.95 11.22
CA GLN A 168 12.45 8.38 11.33
C GLN A 168 13.58 9.27 10.80
N ASP A 169 14.83 8.85 11.02
CA ASP A 169 16.05 9.50 10.54
C ASP A 169 16.13 9.60 9.00
N GLN A 170 15.39 8.76 8.28
CA GLN A 170 15.40 8.77 6.82
C GLN A 170 14.55 9.89 6.20
N TRP A 171 13.67 10.54 6.97
CA TRP A 171 12.75 11.55 6.45
C TRP A 171 12.70 12.85 7.26
N LEU A 172 13.06 12.80 8.54
CA LEU A 172 13.04 13.98 9.40
C LEU A 172 13.97 15.09 8.87
N GLY A 173 13.44 16.31 8.73
CA GLY A 173 14.19 17.45 8.20
C GLY A 173 14.36 17.46 6.67
N LEU A 174 13.81 16.47 5.96
CA LEU A 174 13.76 16.51 4.49
C LEU A 174 12.60 17.40 4.01
N THR A 175 12.77 17.94 2.80
CA THR A 175 11.77 18.80 2.14
C THR A 175 10.93 17.99 1.16
N THR A 176 9.61 18.15 1.21
CA THR A 176 8.69 17.52 0.25
C THR A 176 8.91 18.04 -1.16
N THR A 177 8.87 17.15 -2.15
CA THR A 177 9.04 17.49 -3.59
C THR A 177 7.70 17.73 -4.29
N ARG A 178 6.60 17.32 -3.65
CA ARG A 178 5.22 17.44 -4.13
C ARG A 178 4.25 17.53 -2.94
N PRO A 179 3.00 17.98 -3.14
CA PRO A 179 1.98 17.91 -2.11
C PRO A 179 1.73 16.46 -1.67
N LEU A 180 1.57 16.26 -0.36
CA LEU A 180 1.27 14.95 0.24
C LEU A 180 -0.07 15.01 0.99
N GLU A 181 -0.81 13.91 0.93
CA GLU A 181 -2.12 13.75 1.55
C GLU A 181 -2.05 12.76 2.71
N THR A 182 -3.02 12.86 3.63
CA THR A 182 -3.15 11.95 4.76
C THR A 182 -3.22 10.49 4.30
N GLY A 183 -2.51 9.61 5.01
CA GLY A 183 -2.48 8.17 4.75
C GLY A 183 -1.48 7.74 3.68
N GLN A 184 -0.81 8.67 2.99
CA GLN A 184 0.27 8.32 2.06
C GLN A 184 1.50 7.84 2.82
N ALA A 185 2.00 6.65 2.47
CA ALA A 185 3.29 6.17 2.95
C ALA A 185 4.42 7.07 2.45
N LEU A 186 5.27 7.53 3.38
CA LEU A 186 6.46 8.32 3.08
C LEU A 186 7.45 7.47 2.28
N ARG A 187 7.79 7.95 1.10
CA ARG A 187 8.68 7.26 0.15
C ARG A 187 9.82 8.15 -0.30
N ARG A 188 10.92 7.52 -0.70
CA ARG A 188 12.17 8.22 -1.08
C ARG A 188 11.97 9.26 -2.19
N ASN A 189 11.07 9.04 -3.14
CA ASN A 189 10.81 9.98 -4.23
C ASN A 189 9.95 11.20 -3.83
N MET A 190 9.38 11.21 -2.62
CA MET A 190 8.52 12.30 -2.14
C MET A 190 9.29 13.41 -1.44
N VAL A 191 10.57 13.18 -1.13
CA VAL A 191 11.39 14.05 -0.29
C VAL A 191 12.77 14.25 -0.89
N LYS A 192 13.41 15.37 -0.53
CA LYS A 192 14.78 15.70 -0.88
C LYS A 192 15.47 16.37 0.30
N ALA A 193 16.80 16.42 0.27
CA ALA A 193 17.57 17.18 1.26
C ALA A 193 17.14 18.66 1.26
N SER A 194 17.01 19.22 2.46
CA SER A 194 16.55 20.60 2.65
C SER A 194 17.66 21.61 2.36
N GLN A 195 17.32 22.66 1.62
CA GLN A 195 18.18 23.82 1.44
C GLN A 195 17.99 24.76 2.62
N VAL A 196 19.04 24.94 3.43
CA VAL A 196 18.98 25.72 4.67
C VAL A 196 19.49 27.15 4.53
N PHE A 197 20.27 27.45 3.47
CA PHE A 197 20.68 28.80 3.11
C PHE A 197 20.92 28.96 1.60
N ALA A 198 20.86 30.19 1.09
CA ALA A 198 21.17 30.54 -0.30
C ALA A 198 22.63 30.99 -0.46
N ALA A 199 23.11 31.06 -1.71
CA ALA A 199 24.39 31.71 -2.00
C ALA A 199 24.32 33.20 -1.59
N GLY A 200 25.42 33.71 -1.04
CA GLY A 200 25.53 35.06 -0.50
C GLY A 200 25.09 35.20 0.96
N ALA A 201 24.43 34.20 1.55
CA ALA A 201 23.99 34.24 2.94
C ALA A 201 25.18 34.20 3.92
N GLU A 202 25.04 34.89 5.05
CA GLU A 202 25.97 34.76 6.17
C GLU A 202 25.69 33.44 6.91
N VAL A 203 26.74 32.64 7.12
CA VAL A 203 26.69 31.31 7.74
C VAL A 203 27.80 31.16 8.76
N ARG A 204 27.60 30.27 9.74
CA ARG A 204 28.65 29.89 10.70
C ARG A 204 29.44 28.71 10.16
N VAL A 205 30.76 28.75 10.21
CA VAL A 205 31.65 27.62 9.94
C VAL A 205 32.07 27.03 11.27
N ARG A 206 31.85 25.74 11.48
CA ARG A 206 32.34 24.99 12.65
C ARG A 206 33.48 24.08 12.21
N ALA A 207 34.69 24.39 12.65
CA ALA A 207 35.85 23.53 12.44
C ALA A 207 36.09 22.69 13.70
N MET A 208 36.08 21.36 13.56
CA MET A 208 36.35 20.45 14.67
C MET A 208 37.80 19.95 14.60
N GLY A 209 38.56 20.18 15.67
CA GLY A 209 39.89 19.62 15.88
C GLY A 209 39.90 18.64 17.06
N ARG A 210 41.07 18.08 17.40
CA ARG A 210 41.20 17.19 18.57
C ARG A 210 41.02 17.99 19.86
N GLY A 211 39.83 17.92 20.45
CA GLY A 211 39.50 18.53 21.75
C GLY A 211 39.06 19.99 21.69
N PHE A 212 38.88 20.59 20.52
CA PHE A 212 38.40 21.97 20.37
C PHE A 212 37.49 22.14 19.15
N VAL A 213 36.61 23.14 19.21
CA VAL A 213 35.73 23.54 18.11
C VAL A 213 35.91 25.04 17.87
N VAL A 214 36.33 25.42 16.66
CA VAL A 214 36.41 26.82 16.25
C VAL A 214 35.14 27.17 15.48
N THR A 215 34.49 28.27 15.84
CA THR A 215 33.33 28.80 15.10
C THR A 215 33.66 30.17 14.54
N THR A 216 33.47 30.37 13.23
CA THR A 216 33.76 31.63 12.55
C THR A 216 32.63 31.98 11.58
N SER A 217 32.29 33.25 11.42
CA SER A 217 31.34 33.69 10.38
C SER A 217 31.99 33.63 8.99
N ALA A 218 31.18 33.29 7.99
CA ALA A 218 31.57 33.26 6.59
C ALA A 218 30.37 33.58 5.69
N GLN A 219 30.66 34.01 4.46
CA GLN A 219 29.67 34.17 3.42
C GLN A 219 29.58 32.91 2.56
N ALA A 220 28.38 32.37 2.37
CA ALA A 220 28.17 31.22 1.48
C ALA A 220 28.41 31.62 0.01
N LEU A 221 29.25 30.85 -0.70
CA LEU A 221 29.48 31.01 -2.14
C LEU A 221 28.54 30.14 -2.98
N SER A 222 27.88 29.16 -2.36
CA SER A 222 26.89 28.27 -2.97
C SER A 222 25.68 28.11 -2.06
N ALA A 223 24.56 27.64 -2.60
CA ALA A 223 23.43 27.21 -1.77
C ALA A 223 23.84 26.07 -0.83
N GLY A 224 23.29 26.07 0.38
CA GLY A 224 23.57 25.07 1.40
C GLY A 224 22.45 24.06 1.50
N VAL A 225 22.69 22.83 1.06
CA VAL A 225 21.76 21.71 1.21
C VAL A 225 22.32 20.76 2.26
N VAL A 226 21.52 20.42 3.27
CA VAL A 226 21.95 19.57 4.40
C VAL A 226 22.61 18.28 3.89
N GLY A 227 23.78 17.96 4.45
CA GLY A 227 24.58 16.79 4.09
C GLY A 227 25.39 16.94 2.79
N GLN A 228 25.21 18.04 2.04
CA GLN A 228 26.02 18.33 0.85
C GLN A 228 27.19 19.27 1.18
N SER A 229 28.16 19.29 0.27
CA SER A 229 29.28 20.22 0.37
C SER A 229 28.88 21.63 -0.05
N ALA A 230 29.29 22.63 0.73
CA ALA A 230 29.15 24.05 0.38
C ALA A 230 30.50 24.76 0.51
N ARG A 231 30.72 25.73 -0.39
CA ARG A 231 31.88 26.63 -0.34
C ARG A 231 31.49 27.90 0.41
N VAL A 232 32.36 28.34 1.30
CA VAL A 232 32.15 29.54 2.12
C VAL A 232 33.42 30.39 2.12
N ARG A 233 33.28 31.72 2.09
CA ARG A 233 34.37 32.67 2.20
C ARG A 233 34.37 33.30 3.59
N THR A 234 35.43 33.11 4.36
CA THR A 234 35.57 33.73 5.68
C THR A 234 35.83 35.23 5.55
N THR A 235 35.64 35.98 6.64
CA THR A 235 35.94 37.42 6.70
C THR A 235 37.39 37.74 6.30
N ASN A 236 38.31 36.79 6.52
CA ASN A 236 39.73 36.94 6.18
C ASN A 236 40.03 36.64 4.69
N GLY A 237 39.01 36.38 3.88
CA GLY A 237 39.12 36.12 2.43
C GLY A 237 39.37 34.65 2.06
N ASN A 238 39.65 33.78 3.04
CA ASN A 238 39.90 32.36 2.78
C ASN A 238 38.61 31.63 2.35
N ILE A 239 38.72 30.76 1.35
CA ILE A 239 37.62 29.91 0.91
C ILE A 239 37.77 28.55 1.56
N LEU A 240 36.74 28.15 2.31
CA LEU A 240 36.64 26.84 2.96
C LEU A 240 35.56 26.01 2.26
N THR A 241 35.73 24.70 2.28
CA THR A 241 34.75 23.73 1.78
C THR A 241 34.40 22.80 2.93
N GLY A 242 33.12 22.61 3.20
CA GLY A 242 32.65 21.75 4.29
C GLY A 242 31.26 21.21 4.03
N ILE A 243 30.74 20.43 4.98
CA ILE A 243 29.42 19.80 4.90
C ILE A 243 28.38 20.67 5.60
N VAL A 244 27.27 20.92 4.93
CA VAL A 244 26.17 21.74 5.47
C VAL A 244 25.42 20.96 6.54
N GLN A 245 25.21 21.63 7.68
CA GLN A 245 24.48 21.11 8.82
C GLN A 245 23.05 21.67 8.90
N PRO A 246 22.12 20.98 9.59
CA PRO A 246 20.75 21.45 9.77
C PRO A 246 20.63 22.81 10.45
N ASP A 247 21.59 23.20 11.31
CA ASP A 247 21.61 24.46 12.06
C ASP A 247 22.07 25.68 11.24
N ARG A 248 22.10 25.56 9.91
CA ARG A 248 22.66 26.55 8.96
C ARG A 248 24.16 26.80 9.14
N SER A 249 24.89 25.86 9.74
CA SER A 249 26.36 25.91 9.79
C SER A 249 27.01 25.02 8.73
N VAL A 250 28.29 25.26 8.46
CA VAL A 250 29.13 24.43 7.61
C VAL A 250 30.22 23.78 8.47
N GLY A 251 30.18 22.46 8.58
CA GLY A 251 31.16 21.65 9.31
C GLY A 251 32.40 21.41 8.46
N VAL A 252 33.58 21.69 9.02
CA VAL A 252 34.88 21.41 8.40
C VAL A 252 35.69 20.54 9.36
N THR A 253 36.26 19.45 8.86
CA THR A 253 37.21 18.63 9.63
C THR A 253 38.62 19.14 9.37
N LEU A 254 39.37 19.43 10.44
CA LEU A 254 40.77 19.86 10.39
C LEU A 254 41.73 18.67 10.47
#